data_AF-A0A2D5K229-F1
#
_entry.id   AF-A0A2D5K229-F1
#
_cell.length_a   1.000
_cell.length_b   1.000
_cell.length_c   1.000
_cell.angle_alpha   90.00
_cell.angle_beta   90.00
_cell.angle_gamma   90.00
#
_symmetry.space_group_name_H-M   'P 1'
#
loop_
_entity.id
_entity.type
_entity.pdbx_description
1 polymer ?
#
loop_
_entity_poly.entity_id
_entity_poly.type
_entity_poly.pdbx_seq_one_letter_code
_entity_poly.pdbx_strand_id
1 'polypeptide(L)'
;MNKNITTMMSMNRLNDFLQIIGVLGLIASLIFVGLELRQSHKIALAKTQQERNNAIRQLIMNSTLSGIDWQSTTIENKVDYDFTMREIARRNSYHDAWFLYENDFFQYSQGLITDEVWQAKVRAFEYWYNLCDMRELYHIRSRWMPTKMIELIDTFPDKCN
;
A
#
# COMPACT_ATOMS: atom_id res chain seq x y z
N MET A 1 -20.93 -10.22 70.28
CA MET A 1 -21.50 -9.20 69.38
C MET A 1 -20.56 -8.75 68.24
N ASN A 2 -19.52 -9.53 67.85
CA ASN A 2 -18.43 -9.04 66.98
C ASN A 2 -18.29 -9.75 65.60
N LYS A 3 -19.05 -10.83 65.35
CA LYS A 3 -18.96 -11.61 64.10
C LYS A 3 -19.65 -10.93 62.91
N ASN A 4 -20.72 -10.16 63.15
CA ASN A 4 -21.47 -9.52 62.06
C ASN A 4 -20.71 -8.33 61.45
N ILE A 5 -20.00 -7.54 62.27
CA ILE A 5 -19.26 -6.36 61.82
C ILE A 5 -18.01 -6.75 61.01
N THR A 6 -17.29 -7.79 61.44
CA THR A 6 -16.11 -8.32 60.72
C THR A 6 -16.48 -8.94 59.38
N THR A 7 -17.63 -9.61 59.29
CA THR A 7 -18.15 -10.19 58.04
C THR A 7 -18.58 -9.09 57.06
N MET A 8 -19.26 -8.04 57.55
CA MET A 8 -19.66 -6.89 56.73
C MET A 8 -18.45 -6.11 56.19
N MET A 9 -17.42 -5.91 57.02
CA MET A 9 -16.19 -5.22 56.63
C MET A 9 -15.38 -6.03 55.59
N SER A 10 -15.44 -7.36 55.64
CA SER A 10 -14.88 -8.28 54.64
C SER A 10 -15.63 -8.22 53.30
N MET A 11 -16.98 -8.19 53.34
CA MET A 11 -17.81 -8.11 52.14
C MET A 11 -17.61 -6.79 51.39
N ASN A 12 -17.44 -5.67 52.10
CA ASN A 12 -17.14 -4.38 51.48
C ASN A 12 -15.79 -4.40 50.76
N ARG A 13 -14.74 -4.96 51.39
CA ARG A 13 -13.41 -5.09 50.74
C ARG A 13 -13.43 -5.98 49.51
N LEU A 14 -14.24 -7.05 49.53
CA LEU A 14 -14.43 -7.92 48.37
C LEU A 14 -15.14 -7.16 47.24
N ASN A 15 -16.16 -6.37 47.57
CA ASN A 15 -16.87 -5.55 46.58
C ASN A 15 -15.96 -4.48 45.95
N ASP A 16 -15.15 -3.79 46.75
CA ASP A 16 -14.17 -2.81 46.26
C ASP A 16 -13.14 -3.46 45.33
N PHE A 17 -12.65 -4.66 45.67
CA PHE A 17 -11.74 -5.44 44.83
C PHE A 17 -12.37 -5.84 43.50
N LEU A 18 -13.60 -6.37 43.53
CA LEU A 18 -14.34 -6.74 42.32
C LEU A 18 -14.65 -5.52 41.45
N GLN A 19 -14.94 -4.37 42.04
CA GLN A 19 -15.16 -3.11 41.32
C GLN A 19 -13.89 -2.63 40.62
N ILE A 20 -12.73 -2.68 41.29
CA ILE A 20 -11.43 -2.35 40.68
C ILE A 20 -11.16 -3.28 39.50
N ILE A 21 -11.35 -4.59 39.66
CA ILE A 21 -11.20 -5.56 38.55
C ILE A 21 -12.17 -5.26 37.42
N GLY A 22 -13.43 -4.91 37.73
CA GLY A 22 -14.43 -4.57 36.73
C GLY A 22 -14.02 -3.35 35.90
N VAL A 23 -13.57 -2.28 36.55
CA VAL A 23 -13.07 -1.07 35.85
C VAL A 23 -11.82 -1.39 35.04
N LEU A 24 -10.86 -2.16 35.58
CA LEU A 24 -9.68 -2.60 34.84
C LEU A 24 -10.05 -3.46 33.63
N GLY A 25 -11.04 -4.34 33.76
CA GLY A 25 -11.56 -5.15 32.66
C GLY A 25 -12.21 -4.30 31.56
N LEU A 26 -12.97 -3.27 31.93
CA LEU A 26 -13.53 -2.31 30.98
C LEU A 26 -12.44 -1.51 30.26
N ILE A 27 -11.41 -1.06 30.98
CA ILE A 27 -10.29 -0.33 30.37
C ILE A 27 -9.53 -1.25 29.39
N ALA A 28 -9.23 -2.49 29.80
CA ALA A 28 -8.54 -3.46 28.95
C ALA A 28 -9.34 -3.80 27.69
N SER A 29 -10.67 -3.96 27.78
CA SER A 29 -11.52 -4.23 26.62
C SER A 29 -11.57 -3.04 25.66
N LEU A 30 -11.66 -1.80 26.17
CA LEU A 30 -11.62 -0.60 25.34
C LEU A 30 -10.28 -0.42 24.62
N ILE A 31 -9.16 -0.74 25.28
CA ILE A 31 -7.83 -0.72 24.65
C ILE A 31 -7.78 -1.75 23.51
N PHE A 32 -8.24 -2.98 23.76
CA PHE A 32 -8.27 -4.03 22.74
C PHE A 32 -9.10 -3.60 21.51
N VAL A 33 -10.31 -3.09 21.73
CA VAL A 33 -11.17 -2.57 20.66
C VAL A 33 -10.49 -1.41 19.90
N GLY A 34 -9.83 -0.50 20.62
CA GLY A 34 -9.09 0.60 19.99
C GLY A 34 -7.96 0.12 19.08
N LEU A 35 -7.25 -0.94 19.48
CA LEU A 35 -6.20 -1.56 18.66
C LEU A 35 -6.78 -2.26 17.42
N GLU A 36 -7.89 -2.98 17.57
CA GLU A 36 -8.58 -3.65 16.47
C GLU A 36 -9.12 -2.65 15.42
N LEU A 37 -9.76 -1.57 15.88
CA LEU A 37 -10.24 -0.50 15.00
C LEU A 37 -9.10 0.16 14.23
N ARG A 38 -7.96 0.42 14.88
CA ARG A 38 -6.77 0.98 14.22
C ARG A 38 -6.25 0.05 13.12
N GLN A 39 -6.21 -1.25 13.37
CA GLN A 39 -5.80 -2.24 12.38
C GLN A 39 -6.79 -2.33 11.22
N SER A 40 -8.10 -2.37 11.52
CA SER A 40 -9.17 -2.40 10.53
C SER A 40 -9.11 -1.18 9.60
N HIS A 41 -8.97 0.03 10.16
CA HIS A 41 -8.82 1.26 9.39
C HIS A 41 -7.61 1.23 8.45
N LYS A 42 -6.47 0.72 8.94
CA LYS A 42 -5.25 0.57 8.14
C LYS A 42 -5.43 -0.38 6.96
N ILE A 43 -6.07 -1.53 7.17
CA ILE A 43 -6.37 -2.50 6.11
C ILE A 43 -7.34 -1.89 5.10
N ALA A 44 -8.36 -1.16 5.57
CA ALA A 44 -9.34 -0.51 4.70
C ALA A 44 -8.67 0.53 3.78
N LEU A 45 -7.78 1.38 4.32
CA LEU A 45 -7.03 2.35 3.51
C LEU A 45 -6.20 1.66 2.42
N ALA A 46 -5.51 0.57 2.76
CA ALA A 46 -4.73 -0.18 1.79
C ALA A 46 -5.58 -0.86 0.72
N LYS A 47 -6.75 -1.38 1.10
CA LYS A 47 -7.71 -1.92 0.15
C LYS A 47 -8.21 -0.85 -0.82
N THR A 48 -8.54 0.35 -0.33
CA THR A 48 -8.94 1.47 -1.19
C THR A 48 -7.82 1.85 -2.18
N GLN A 49 -6.57 1.87 -1.74
CA GLN A 49 -5.44 2.13 -2.64
C GLN A 49 -5.29 1.03 -3.71
N GLN A 50 -5.41 -0.24 -3.30
CA GLN A 50 -5.40 -1.39 -4.23
C GLN A 50 -6.53 -1.32 -5.25
N GLU A 51 -7.74 -0.94 -4.84
CA GLU A 51 -8.89 -0.80 -5.75
C GLU A 51 -8.66 0.29 -6.80
N ARG A 52 -8.12 1.45 -6.39
CA ARG A 52 -7.73 2.52 -7.32
C ARG A 52 -6.63 2.06 -8.28
N ASN A 53 -5.66 1.31 -7.78
CA ASN A 53 -4.60 0.73 -8.59
C ASN A 53 -5.15 -0.25 -9.64
N ASN A 54 -6.06 -1.14 -9.23
CA ASN A 54 -6.70 -2.09 -10.13
C ASN A 54 -7.50 -1.38 -11.23
N ALA A 55 -8.20 -0.29 -10.91
CA ALA A 55 -8.98 0.47 -11.88
C ALA A 55 -8.10 1.11 -12.98
N ILE A 56 -6.98 1.76 -12.60
CA ILE A 56 -6.08 2.37 -13.58
C ILE A 56 -5.34 1.32 -14.42
N ARG A 57 -4.96 0.20 -13.82
CA ARG A 57 -4.35 -0.93 -14.53
C ARG A 57 -5.30 -1.57 -15.52
N GLN A 58 -6.58 -1.72 -15.16
CA GLN A 58 -7.62 -2.18 -16.07
C GLN A 58 -7.82 -1.21 -17.24
N LEU A 59 -7.77 0.11 -17.00
CA LEU A 59 -7.82 1.11 -18.06
C LEU A 59 -6.65 0.91 -19.05
N ILE A 60 -5.41 0.77 -18.57
CA ILE A 60 -4.22 0.57 -19.41
C ILE A 60 -4.31 -0.73 -20.22
N MET A 61 -4.79 -1.81 -19.59
CA MET A 61 -5.04 -3.08 -20.28
C MET A 61 -6.06 -2.92 -21.40
N ASN A 62 -7.18 -2.24 -21.13
CA ASN A 62 -8.21 -1.96 -22.15
C ASN A 62 -7.67 -1.08 -23.28
N SER A 63 -6.87 -0.04 -22.98
CA SER A 63 -6.19 0.76 -23.99
C SER A 63 -5.31 -0.10 -24.89
N THR A 64 -4.56 -1.04 -24.30
CA THR A 64 -3.75 -2.01 -25.05
C THR A 64 -4.58 -2.85 -26.01
N LEU A 65 -5.70 -3.42 -25.54
CA LEU A 65 -6.60 -4.22 -26.35
C LEU A 65 -7.24 -3.41 -27.50
N SER A 66 -7.42 -2.11 -27.31
CA SER A 66 -7.92 -1.19 -28.33
C SER A 66 -6.85 -0.63 -29.26
N GLY A 67 -5.57 -1.01 -29.12
CA GLY A 67 -4.48 -0.43 -29.91
C GLY A 67 -4.22 1.04 -29.58
N ILE A 68 -4.51 1.45 -28.35
CA ILE A 68 -4.31 2.81 -27.85
C ILE A 68 -3.07 2.84 -26.96
N ASP A 69 -2.11 3.69 -27.31
CA ASP A 69 -0.95 3.97 -26.48
C ASP A 69 -1.35 4.92 -25.35
N TRP A 70 -1.29 4.42 -24.11
CA TRP A 70 -1.75 5.16 -22.94
C TRP A 70 -0.90 6.40 -22.68
N GLN A 71 0.43 6.29 -22.84
CA GLN A 71 1.35 7.41 -22.69
C GLN A 71 1.01 8.54 -23.65
N SER A 72 0.92 8.22 -24.95
CA SER A 72 0.71 9.22 -26.00
C SER A 72 -0.62 9.94 -25.79
N THR A 73 -1.69 9.20 -25.52
CA THR A 73 -3.03 9.78 -25.37
C THR A 73 -3.26 10.48 -24.03
N THR A 74 -2.83 9.88 -22.92
CA THR A 74 -3.19 10.33 -21.57
C THR A 74 -2.19 11.34 -20.99
N ILE A 75 -0.91 11.18 -21.31
CA ILE A 75 0.17 12.01 -20.75
C ILE A 75 0.62 13.08 -21.74
N GLU A 76 0.81 12.71 -23.00
CA GLU A 76 1.30 13.64 -24.03
C GLU A 76 0.18 14.35 -24.79
N ASN A 77 -1.07 13.93 -24.59
CA ASN A 77 -2.25 14.45 -25.29
C ASN A 77 -2.10 14.43 -26.83
N LYS A 78 -1.51 13.34 -27.35
CA LYS A 78 -1.33 13.08 -28.78
C LYS A 78 -2.23 11.92 -29.21
N VAL A 79 -3.02 12.18 -30.25
CA VAL A 79 -3.87 11.17 -30.90
C VAL A 79 -3.20 10.55 -32.12
N ASP A 80 -2.24 11.24 -32.71
CA ASP A 80 -1.45 10.76 -33.84
C ASP A 80 -0.08 10.28 -33.34
N TYR A 81 0.21 9.01 -33.56
CA TYR A 81 1.49 8.36 -33.27
C TYR A 81 1.68 7.13 -34.15
N ASP A 82 2.94 6.80 -34.45
CA ASP A 82 3.29 5.65 -35.30
C ASP A 82 3.92 4.55 -34.44
N PHE A 83 3.07 3.80 -33.74
CA PHE A 83 3.48 2.62 -32.97
C PHE A 83 2.71 1.41 -33.45
N THR A 84 3.43 0.30 -33.66
CA THR A 84 2.82 -1.01 -33.86
C THR A 84 2.07 -1.46 -32.61
N MET A 85 1.08 -2.33 -32.77
CA MET A 85 0.35 -2.93 -31.63
C MET A 85 1.30 -3.57 -30.59
N ARG A 86 2.44 -4.12 -31.04
CA ARG A 86 3.45 -4.72 -30.14
C ARG A 86 4.16 -3.65 -29.30
N GLU A 87 4.51 -2.51 -29.89
CA GLU A 87 5.12 -1.39 -29.18
C GLU A 87 4.14 -0.80 -28.17
N ILE A 88 2.87 -0.60 -28.58
CA ILE A 88 1.80 -0.15 -27.69
C ILE A 88 1.67 -1.09 -26.49
N ALA A 89 1.56 -2.41 -26.74
CA ALA A 89 1.46 -3.39 -25.66
C ALA A 89 2.67 -3.34 -24.71
N ARG A 90 3.89 -3.17 -25.25
CA ARG A 90 5.10 -3.08 -24.43
C ARG A 90 5.13 -1.82 -23.57
N ARG A 91 4.81 -0.65 -24.14
CA ARG A 91 4.78 0.63 -23.43
C ARG A 91 3.69 0.67 -22.37
N ASN A 92 2.48 0.20 -22.71
CA ASN A 92 1.39 0.09 -21.74
C ASN A 92 1.71 -0.88 -20.61
N SER A 93 2.32 -2.03 -20.90
CA SER A 93 2.80 -2.98 -19.87
C SER A 93 3.82 -2.33 -18.92
N TYR A 94 4.66 -1.42 -19.45
CA TYR A 94 5.61 -0.64 -18.65
C TYR A 94 4.92 0.30 -17.67
N HIS A 95 3.87 1.00 -18.10
CA HIS A 95 3.07 1.81 -17.19
C HIS A 95 2.30 0.97 -16.16
N ASP A 96 1.71 -0.15 -16.59
CA ASP A 96 1.01 -1.09 -15.71
C ASP A 96 1.92 -1.58 -14.59
N ALA A 97 3.15 -1.98 -14.92
CA ALA A 97 4.16 -2.40 -13.96
C ALA A 97 4.48 -1.30 -12.95
N TRP A 98 4.72 -0.06 -13.40
CA TRP A 98 5.02 1.04 -12.48
C TRP A 98 3.85 1.44 -11.58
N PHE A 99 2.61 1.34 -12.05
CA PHE A 99 1.44 1.48 -11.17
C PHE A 99 1.42 0.38 -10.11
N LEU A 100 1.65 -0.88 -10.49
CA LEU A 100 1.73 -1.98 -9.54
C LEU A 100 2.84 -1.75 -8.50
N TYR A 101 4.01 -1.28 -8.93
CA TYR A 101 5.17 -1.06 -8.08
C TYR A 101 4.95 0.05 -7.06
N GLU A 102 4.26 1.11 -7.46
CA GLU A 102 3.85 2.18 -6.55
C GLU A 102 2.89 1.67 -5.48
N ASN A 103 1.97 0.78 -5.85
CA ASN A 103 1.07 0.13 -4.91
C ASN A 103 1.78 -0.87 -3.99
N ASP A 104 2.74 -1.64 -4.50
CA ASP A 104 3.59 -2.52 -3.69
C ASP A 104 4.41 -1.70 -2.67
N PHE A 105 5.00 -0.57 -3.09
CA PHE A 105 5.70 0.36 -2.20
C PHE A 105 4.77 0.90 -1.11
N PHE A 106 3.57 1.34 -1.49
CA PHE A 106 2.57 1.81 -0.52
C PHE A 106 2.23 0.71 0.49
N GLN A 107 1.89 -0.50 0.05
CA GLN A 107 1.52 -1.60 0.95
C GLN A 107 2.69 -2.02 1.87
N TYR A 108 3.93 -2.00 1.37
CA TYR A 108 5.12 -2.22 2.20
C TYR A 108 5.30 -1.12 3.25
N SER A 109 5.10 0.15 2.88
CA SER A 109 5.14 1.27 3.84
C SER A 109 4.07 1.16 4.94
N GLN A 110 2.98 0.46 4.64
CA GLN A 110 1.95 0.10 5.61
C GLN A 110 2.27 -1.21 6.35
N GLY A 111 3.43 -1.84 6.18
CA GLY A 111 3.75 -3.13 6.84
C GLY A 111 2.76 -4.25 6.50
N LEU A 112 2.16 -4.21 5.31
CA LEU A 112 1.26 -5.24 4.79
C LEU A 112 1.97 -6.21 3.83
N ILE A 113 3.24 -5.93 3.50
CA ILE A 113 4.13 -6.79 2.72
C ILE A 113 5.33 -7.15 3.59
N THR A 114 5.73 -8.43 3.59
CA THR A 114 6.91 -8.91 4.33
C THR A 114 8.20 -8.43 3.66
N ASP A 115 9.28 -8.33 4.43
CA ASP A 115 10.58 -7.90 3.89
C ASP A 115 11.06 -8.81 2.75
N GLU A 116 10.88 -10.12 2.87
CA GLU A 116 11.24 -11.07 1.82
C GLU A 116 10.55 -10.77 0.49
N VAL A 117 9.22 -10.58 0.52
CA VAL A 117 8.43 -10.25 -0.66
C VAL A 117 8.84 -8.88 -1.20
N TRP A 118 9.06 -7.91 -0.31
CA TRP A 118 9.49 -6.57 -0.69
C TRP A 118 10.82 -6.58 -1.43
N GLN A 119 11.84 -7.30 -0.93
CA GLN A 119 13.14 -7.39 -1.62
C GLN A 119 13.03 -8.05 -3.00
N ALA A 120 12.10 -8.98 -3.20
CA ALA A 120 11.81 -9.52 -4.52
C ALA A 120 11.19 -8.46 -5.45
N LYS A 121 10.31 -7.58 -4.94
CA LYS A 121 9.76 -6.45 -5.71
C LYS A 121 10.81 -5.42 -6.06
N VAL A 122 11.69 -5.05 -5.12
CA VAL A 122 12.79 -4.11 -5.39
C VAL A 122 13.69 -4.59 -6.54
N ARG A 123 14.01 -5.88 -6.60
CA ARG A 123 14.74 -6.47 -7.75
C ARG A 123 13.98 -6.35 -9.06
N ALA A 124 12.65 -6.47 -9.04
CA ALA A 124 11.84 -6.21 -10.22
C ALA A 124 11.88 -4.72 -10.61
N PHE A 125 11.82 -3.80 -9.65
CA PHE A 125 11.89 -2.37 -9.93
C PHE A 125 13.22 -2.02 -10.60
N GLU A 126 14.34 -2.55 -10.09
CA GLU A 126 15.67 -2.38 -10.67
C GLU A 126 15.72 -2.89 -12.12
N TYR A 127 15.17 -4.08 -12.38
CA TYR A 127 15.13 -4.64 -13.73
C TYR A 127 14.34 -3.75 -14.70
N TRP A 128 13.15 -3.29 -14.31
CA TRP A 128 12.30 -2.46 -15.17
C TRP A 128 12.85 -1.05 -15.35
N TYR A 129 13.46 -0.46 -14.33
CA TYR A 129 14.15 0.83 -14.45
C TYR A 129 15.29 0.78 -15.48
N ASN A 130 15.99 -0.36 -15.54
CA ASN A 130 17.09 -0.59 -16.47
C ASN A 130 16.66 -1.11 -17.85
N LEU A 131 15.36 -1.06 -18.19
CA LEU A 131 14.91 -1.20 -19.58
C LEU A 131 15.13 0.12 -20.31
N CYS A 132 16.33 0.30 -20.85
CA CYS A 132 16.85 1.59 -21.28
C CYS A 132 16.01 2.31 -22.33
N ASP A 133 15.46 1.59 -23.29
CA ASP A 133 14.58 2.15 -24.32
C ASP A 133 13.17 2.54 -23.81
N MET A 134 12.82 2.14 -22.59
CA MET A 134 11.57 2.50 -21.92
C MET A 134 11.77 3.50 -20.77
N ARG A 135 13.02 3.80 -20.38
CA ARG A 135 13.34 4.59 -19.17
C ARG A 135 12.79 6.02 -19.22
N GLU A 136 12.63 6.57 -20.41
CA GLU A 136 11.97 7.88 -20.59
C GLU A 136 10.53 7.87 -20.07
N LEU A 137 9.79 6.76 -20.25
CA LEU A 137 8.44 6.63 -19.71
C LEU A 137 8.42 6.66 -18.18
N TYR A 138 9.47 6.11 -17.54
CA TYR A 138 9.65 6.23 -16.10
C TYR A 138 9.91 7.67 -15.70
N HIS A 139 10.84 8.38 -16.36
CA HIS A 139 11.17 9.77 -16.02
C HIS A 139 9.97 10.71 -16.13
N ILE A 140 9.12 10.51 -17.15
CA ILE A 140 7.87 11.25 -17.29
C ILE A 140 6.94 10.96 -16.11
N ARG A 141 6.79 9.69 -15.73
CA ARG A 141 5.88 9.23 -14.67
C ARG A 141 6.36 9.61 -13.26
N SER A 142 7.67 9.56 -13.00
CA SER A 142 8.25 9.72 -11.67
C SER A 142 7.90 11.07 -11.03
N ARG A 143 7.59 12.09 -11.85
CA ARG A 143 7.07 13.41 -11.40
C ARG A 143 5.83 13.33 -10.51
N TRP A 144 5.05 12.25 -10.58
CA TRP A 144 3.85 12.03 -9.77
C TRP A 144 3.95 10.83 -8.82
N MET A 145 5.13 10.22 -8.70
CA MET A 145 5.37 9.13 -7.76
C MET A 145 5.69 9.65 -6.35
N PRO A 146 5.49 8.84 -5.30
CA PRO A 146 5.94 9.19 -3.95
C PRO A 146 7.45 9.44 -3.90
N THR A 147 7.89 10.55 -3.30
CA THR A 147 9.31 10.92 -3.20
C THR A 147 10.19 9.81 -2.65
N LYS A 148 9.76 9.13 -1.58
CA LYS A 148 10.51 8.02 -0.97
C LYS A 148 10.68 6.81 -1.90
N MET A 149 9.76 6.60 -2.84
CA MET A 149 9.92 5.55 -3.85
C MET A 149 10.95 5.97 -4.90
N ILE A 150 10.97 7.24 -5.30
CA ILE A 150 11.98 7.77 -6.22
C ILE A 150 13.37 7.67 -5.59
N GLU A 151 13.52 8.10 -4.34
CA GLU A 151 14.78 7.99 -3.58
C GLU A 151 15.30 6.55 -3.54
N LEU A 152 14.42 5.56 -3.39
CA LEU A 152 14.79 4.14 -3.49
C LEU A 152 15.29 3.77 -4.89
N ILE A 153 14.58 4.18 -5.93
CA ILE A 153 14.93 3.85 -7.32
C ILE A 153 16.25 4.52 -7.72
N ASP A 154 16.53 5.72 -7.23
CA ASP A 154 17.77 6.45 -7.47
C ASP A 154 19.00 5.75 -6.87
N THR A 155 18.81 4.77 -5.97
CA THR A 155 19.91 3.92 -5.47
C THR A 155 20.30 2.79 -6.43
N PHE A 156 19.49 2.51 -7.45
CA PHE A 156 19.74 1.41 -8.36
C PHE A 156 20.96 1.67 -9.26
N PRO A 157 21.72 0.61 -9.61
CA PRO A 157 22.81 0.74 -10.56
C PRO A 157 22.26 1.17 -11.94
N ASP A 158 22.88 2.19 -12.53
CA ASP A 158 22.54 2.67 -13.87
C ASP A 158 23.21 1.78 -14.94
N LYS A 159 22.38 1.06 -15.71
CA LYS A 159 22.83 0.17 -16.79
C LYS A 159 22.56 0.72 -18.20
N CYS A 160 22.11 1.97 -18.32
CA CYS A 160 21.72 2.57 -19.60
C CYS A 160 22.70 3.61 -20.15
N ASN A 161 23.95 3.56 -19.65
CA ASN A 161 25.08 4.35 -20.14
C ASN A 161 25.40 4.08 -21.61
#